data_AF-A0A9E4QMP4-F1
#
_entry.id   AF-A0A9E4QMP4-F1
#
_cell.length_a   1.000
_cell.length_b   1.000
_cell.length_c   1.000
_cell.angle_alpha   90.00
_cell.angle_beta   90.00
_cell.angle_gamma   90.00
#
_symmetry.space_group_name_H-M   'P 1'
#
loop_
_entity.id
_entity.type
_entity.pdbx_description
1 polymer ?
#
loop_
_entity_poly.entity_id
_entity_poly.type
_entity_poly.pdbx_seq_one_letter_code
_entity_poly.pdbx_strand_id
1 'polypeptide(L)'
;MNARAIAISILAAVGLIAAACGADSPTPTPQPINTPTPTPSERLTAQCVATEAYAAEHIVAVIGEDLFPSAFDAINRGGCDFNGEISDIEIVLDGPGGTYTALIELPAPATNIGWPLGRDAPVPPLAEAFEPGRYERTVIAITVDRRRVEITGFEPVILVRDRESPQALLLRAQSRWDRSGITSYTYTSAWQCFCAEDLRAPVTVDVLNGVLHSIAFADSRAVDVPNPERFGTVDDLFATIQDAFDRDAARVVVDYEAQLGYPTDAFLDYEKLTIDEEQGFSIKELNVR
;
A
#
# COMPACT_ATOMS: atom_id res chain seq x y z
N MET A 1 -15.77 -30.62 49.29
CA MET A 1 -17.09 -31.11 49.71
C MET A 1 -17.62 -30.21 50.81
N ASN A 2 -18.83 -29.68 50.56
CA ASN A 2 -19.85 -29.16 51.49
C ASN A 2 -19.70 -29.57 52.97
N ALA A 3 -20.18 -28.88 53.99
CA ALA A 3 -20.78 -27.57 54.24
C ALA A 3 -21.23 -27.60 55.73
N ARG A 4 -21.48 -26.41 56.32
CA ARG A 4 -22.29 -26.17 57.54
C ARG A 4 -21.63 -26.60 58.87
N ALA A 5 -21.84 -25.99 60.03
CA ALA A 5 -23.05 -25.37 60.60
C ALA A 5 -22.66 -24.60 61.90
N ILE A 6 -23.24 -23.42 62.21
CA ILE A 6 -24.35 -23.15 63.16
C ILE A 6 -23.91 -22.77 64.60
N ALA A 7 -24.63 -21.78 65.16
CA ALA A 7 -25.02 -21.53 66.57
C ALA A 7 -24.42 -20.24 67.19
N ILE A 8 -25.16 -19.13 67.38
CA ILE A 8 -26.33 -18.85 68.25
C ILE A 8 -25.92 -18.24 69.62
N SER A 9 -26.17 -16.93 69.72
CA SER A 9 -26.83 -16.15 70.80
C SER A 9 -26.31 -16.13 72.25
N ILE A 10 -26.39 -14.92 72.86
CA ILE A 10 -27.04 -14.55 74.16
C ILE A 10 -26.63 -13.08 74.48
N LEU A 11 -27.52 -12.08 74.37
CA LEU A 11 -28.36 -11.44 75.42
C LEU A 11 -27.61 -11.09 76.73
N ALA A 12 -27.24 -9.83 77.00
CA ALA A 12 -28.04 -8.70 77.55
C ALA A 12 -27.93 -8.53 79.08
N ALA A 13 -27.49 -7.35 79.53
CA ALA A 13 -27.86 -6.62 80.78
C ALA A 13 -26.89 -5.42 80.96
N VAL A 14 -27.30 -4.15 80.78
CA VAL A 14 -28.06 -3.24 81.69
C VAL A 14 -27.17 -2.52 82.74
N GLY A 15 -27.29 -1.19 82.79
CA GLY A 15 -27.11 -0.37 84.01
C GLY A 15 -26.01 0.69 83.96
N LEU A 16 -26.26 1.89 83.41
CA LEU A 16 -26.59 3.15 84.11
C LEU A 16 -25.48 3.74 85.03
N ILE A 17 -24.79 4.81 84.58
CA ILE A 17 -24.23 5.88 85.43
C ILE A 17 -24.39 7.23 84.72
N ALA A 18 -24.67 8.24 85.54
CA ALA A 18 -25.17 9.58 85.23
C ALA A 18 -24.16 10.60 84.67
N ALA A 19 -24.73 11.51 83.87
CA ALA A 19 -24.45 12.92 83.61
C ALA A 19 -23.10 13.56 84.02
N ALA A 20 -22.45 14.16 83.02
CA ALA A 20 -21.94 15.52 83.09
C ALA A 20 -21.81 16.10 81.67
N CYS A 21 -22.41 17.27 81.44
CA CYS A 21 -22.37 18.00 80.17
C CYS A 21 -20.99 18.62 79.94
N GLY A 22 -20.35 18.26 78.84
CA GLY A 22 -19.28 19.00 78.18
C GLY A 22 -19.63 19.10 76.70
N ALA A 23 -19.60 20.31 76.13
CA ALA A 23 -19.92 20.53 74.74
C ALA A 23 -18.78 20.00 73.84
N ASP A 24 -18.97 18.81 73.26
CA ASP A 24 -18.08 18.27 72.24
C ASP A 24 -18.34 18.95 70.89
N SER A 25 -17.27 19.51 70.32
CA SER A 25 -17.24 20.01 68.94
C SER A 25 -17.42 18.85 67.96
N PRO A 26 -18.17 18.99 66.85
CA PRO A 26 -18.36 17.88 65.91
C PRO A 26 -17.03 17.55 65.23
N THR A 27 -16.53 16.34 65.46
CA THR A 27 -15.44 15.74 64.70
C THR A 27 -15.82 15.68 63.22
N PRO A 28 -15.03 16.26 62.29
CA PRO A 28 -15.34 16.17 60.87
C PRO A 28 -15.18 14.72 60.38
N THR A 29 -16.25 14.18 59.82
CA THR A 29 -16.26 12.87 59.14
C THR A 29 -15.28 12.90 57.96
N PRO A 30 -14.37 11.91 57.80
CA PRO A 30 -13.52 11.85 56.62
C PRO A 30 -14.39 11.69 55.37
N GLN A 31 -14.31 12.65 54.45
CA GLN A 31 -14.98 12.55 53.17
C GLN A 31 -14.36 11.42 52.35
N PRO A 32 -15.17 10.64 51.60
CA PRO A 32 -14.64 9.65 50.67
C PRO A 32 -13.75 10.37 49.65
N ILE A 33 -12.51 9.89 49.53
CA ILE A 33 -11.61 10.31 48.46
C ILE A 33 -12.27 9.85 47.15
N ASN A 34 -12.79 10.80 46.39
CA ASN A 34 -13.22 10.55 45.02
C ASN A 34 -11.96 10.20 44.23
N THR A 35 -11.67 8.90 44.07
CA THR A 35 -10.73 8.45 43.06
C THR A 35 -11.31 8.88 41.71
N PRO A 36 -10.65 9.76 40.94
CA PRO A 36 -11.15 10.12 39.63
C PRO A 36 -11.24 8.83 38.81
N THR A 37 -12.44 8.52 38.32
CA THR A 37 -12.63 7.51 37.27
C THR A 37 -11.67 7.86 36.14
N PRO A 38 -10.80 6.94 35.67
CA PRO A 38 -9.93 7.24 34.55
C PRO A 38 -10.81 7.62 33.38
N THR A 39 -10.69 8.87 32.92
CA THR A 39 -11.28 9.32 31.67
C THR A 39 -10.86 8.31 30.60
N PRO A 40 -11.80 7.76 29.78
CA PRO A 40 -11.42 6.92 28.67
C PRO A 40 -10.37 7.67 27.87
N SER A 41 -9.17 7.10 27.75
CA SER A 41 -8.08 7.69 26.97
C SER A 41 -8.63 8.01 25.60
N GLU A 42 -8.74 9.30 25.30
CA GLU A 42 -9.29 9.77 24.04
C GLU A 42 -8.42 9.17 22.92
N ARG A 43 -9.06 8.41 22.02
CA ARG A 43 -8.36 7.72 20.93
C ARG A 43 -7.66 8.80 20.11
N LEU A 44 -6.35 8.63 19.88
CA LEU A 44 -5.64 9.54 18.98
C LEU A 44 -6.27 9.41 17.59
N THR A 45 -6.67 10.53 17.00
CA THR A 45 -7.21 10.62 15.64
C THR A 45 -6.33 11.54 14.81
N ALA A 46 -6.21 11.24 13.52
CA ALA A 46 -5.56 12.09 12.55
C ALA A 46 -6.61 12.65 11.59
N GLN A 47 -6.61 13.96 11.37
CA GLN A 47 -7.39 14.61 10.33
C GLN A 47 -6.42 15.15 9.28
N CYS A 48 -6.39 14.53 8.12
CA CYS A 48 -5.45 14.89 7.06
C CYS A 48 -6.18 15.56 5.90
N VAL A 49 -5.55 16.60 5.34
CA VAL A 49 -6.04 17.31 4.15
C VAL A 49 -4.94 17.29 3.09
N ALA A 50 -5.24 16.72 1.93
CA ALA A 50 -4.42 16.82 0.72
C ALA A 50 -4.98 17.95 -0.16
N THR A 51 -4.09 18.69 -0.85
CA THR A 51 -4.53 19.82 -1.69
C THR A 51 -4.87 19.41 -3.13
N GLU A 52 -4.30 18.31 -3.64
CA GLU A 52 -4.65 17.65 -4.90
C GLU A 52 -4.36 16.14 -4.77
N ALA A 53 -5.18 15.28 -5.39
CA ALA A 53 -4.93 13.84 -5.47
C ALA A 53 -4.38 13.53 -6.86
N TYR A 54 -3.14 13.07 -6.96
CA TYR A 54 -2.60 12.64 -8.25
C TYR A 54 -2.89 11.17 -8.53
N ALA A 55 -2.81 10.85 -9.82
CA ALA A 55 -2.63 9.51 -10.31
C ALA A 55 -1.31 8.89 -9.81
N ALA A 56 -1.36 7.70 -9.18
CA ALA A 56 -0.22 6.94 -8.63
C ALA A 56 1.00 6.78 -9.59
N GLU A 57 0.78 6.90 -10.90
CA GLU A 57 1.84 6.91 -11.93
C GLU A 57 2.88 8.04 -11.77
N HIS A 58 2.60 9.04 -10.93
CA HIS A 58 3.49 10.18 -10.67
C HIS A 58 4.34 10.03 -9.41
N ILE A 59 4.03 9.08 -8.51
CA ILE A 59 4.78 8.91 -7.26
C ILE A 59 5.96 7.99 -7.54
N VAL A 60 7.00 8.58 -8.11
CA VAL A 60 8.22 7.88 -8.47
C VAL A 60 9.39 8.40 -7.64
N ALA A 61 10.02 7.50 -6.89
CA ALA A 61 11.26 7.78 -6.17
C ALA A 61 12.43 7.02 -6.79
N VAL A 62 13.58 7.69 -6.89
CA VAL A 62 14.79 7.13 -7.46
C VAL A 62 15.67 6.54 -6.37
N ILE A 63 15.93 5.25 -6.46
CA ILE A 63 16.77 4.47 -5.55
C ILE A 63 18.19 5.04 -5.58
N GLY A 64 18.75 5.33 -4.40
CA GLY A 64 20.07 5.92 -4.22
C GLY A 64 20.15 7.44 -4.40
N GLU A 65 19.09 8.08 -4.91
CA GLU A 65 19.06 9.54 -5.12
C GLU A 65 18.06 10.25 -4.21
N ASP A 66 16.85 9.70 -4.08
CA ASP A 66 15.77 10.30 -3.31
C ASP A 66 15.77 9.83 -1.84
N LEU A 67 15.07 10.57 -0.99
CA LEU A 67 14.81 10.18 0.39
C LEU A 67 13.66 9.17 0.47
N PHE A 68 13.52 8.51 1.63
CA PHE A 68 12.38 7.66 1.92
C PHE A 68 11.07 8.44 1.64
N PRO A 69 10.13 7.86 0.87
CA PRO A 69 9.03 8.60 0.25
C PRO A 69 7.97 9.02 1.27
N SER A 70 8.20 10.16 1.92
CA SER A 70 7.30 10.75 2.92
C SER A 70 6.28 11.75 2.36
N ALA A 71 6.33 12.08 1.07
CA ALA A 71 5.39 13.06 0.49
C ALA A 71 3.96 12.51 0.37
N PHE A 72 2.96 13.37 0.63
CA PHE A 72 1.63 13.23 0.02
C PHE A 72 1.72 13.51 -1.49
N ASP A 73 0.89 12.84 -2.26
CA ASP A 73 0.88 12.66 -3.71
C ASP A 73 -0.21 13.50 -4.40
N ALA A 74 0.04 14.48 -5.24
CA ALA A 74 1.26 15.16 -5.66
C ALA A 74 0.95 16.67 -5.73
N ILE A 75 1.95 17.49 -6.09
CA ILE A 75 1.90 18.96 -6.09
C ILE A 75 1.13 19.55 -4.87
N ASN A 76 1.89 19.75 -3.78
CA ASN A 76 1.61 20.60 -2.61
C ASN A 76 1.10 19.89 -1.34
N ARG A 77 2.01 19.75 -0.38
CA ARG A 77 1.81 20.11 1.03
C ARG A 77 0.44 19.71 1.60
N GLY A 78 0.34 18.48 2.08
CA GLY A 78 -0.75 18.08 2.98
C GLY A 78 -0.38 18.31 4.43
N GLY A 79 -1.38 18.41 5.29
CA GLY A 79 -1.21 18.53 6.74
C GLY A 79 -2.10 17.53 7.45
N CYS A 80 -1.60 16.95 8.53
CA CYS A 80 -2.40 16.16 9.47
C CYS A 80 -2.40 16.85 10.83
N ASP A 81 -3.59 17.08 11.37
CA ASP A 81 -3.80 17.51 12.75
C ASP A 81 -4.15 16.31 13.63
N PHE A 82 -3.57 16.29 14.82
CA PHE A 82 -3.70 15.22 15.81
C PHE A 82 -4.27 15.79 17.12
N ASN A 83 -5.17 15.06 17.76
CA ASN A 83 -5.70 15.41 19.09
C ASN A 83 -4.75 15.04 20.26
N GLY A 84 -3.47 14.80 19.98
CA GLY A 84 -2.42 14.53 20.94
C GLY A 84 -1.03 14.71 20.32
N GLU A 85 -0.02 14.92 21.16
CA GLU A 85 1.36 15.13 20.70
C GLU A 85 1.98 13.82 20.16
N ILE A 86 2.57 13.91 18.97
CA ILE A 86 3.33 12.85 18.33
C ILE A 86 4.82 13.14 18.38
N SER A 87 5.62 12.09 18.57
CA SER A 87 7.08 12.14 18.67
C SER A 87 7.78 11.53 17.47
N ASP A 88 7.13 10.59 16.78
CA ASP A 88 7.74 9.86 15.67
C ASP A 88 6.75 9.64 14.53
N ILE A 89 7.29 9.50 13.33
CA ILE A 89 6.61 8.97 12.16
C ILE A 89 7.32 7.68 11.74
N GLU A 90 6.55 6.62 11.55
CA GLU A 90 7.03 5.39 10.93
C GLU A 90 6.43 5.27 9.53
N ILE A 91 7.28 5.04 8.54
CA ILE A 91 6.88 4.77 7.16
C ILE A 91 7.28 3.34 6.84
N VAL A 92 6.33 2.54 6.40
CA VAL A 92 6.52 1.15 5.97
C VAL A 92 6.29 1.08 4.47
N LEU A 93 7.25 0.50 3.76
CA LEU A 93 7.13 0.14 2.35
C LEU A 93 7.11 -1.39 2.24
N ASP A 94 6.04 -1.93 1.68
CA ASP A 94 5.90 -3.38 1.45
C ASP A 94 5.83 -3.64 -0.06
N GLY A 95 6.74 -4.48 -0.57
CA GLY A 95 6.86 -4.72 -2.01
C GLY A 95 8.00 -5.66 -2.36
N PRO A 96 8.56 -5.55 -3.58
CA PRO A 96 9.67 -6.40 -4.01
C PRO A 96 10.85 -6.41 -3.02
N GLY A 97 11.39 -7.60 -2.77
CA GLY A 97 12.47 -7.79 -1.80
C GLY A 97 12.04 -7.74 -0.32
N GLY A 98 10.80 -7.39 0.00
CA GLY A 98 10.21 -7.47 1.34
C GLY A 98 9.70 -6.15 1.90
N THR A 99 9.62 -6.09 3.23
CA THR A 99 9.12 -4.93 3.98
C THR A 99 10.27 -4.09 4.52
N TYR A 100 10.21 -2.78 4.30
CA TYR A 100 11.21 -1.80 4.71
C TYR A 100 10.58 -0.74 5.60
N THR A 101 11.22 -0.42 6.72
CA THR A 101 10.69 0.53 7.70
C THR A 101 11.67 1.66 7.96
N ALA A 102 11.18 2.90 7.89
CA ALA A 102 11.88 4.09 8.33
C ALA A 102 11.16 4.66 9.56
N LEU A 103 11.87 4.73 10.70
CA LEU A 103 11.41 5.45 11.89
C LEU A 103 12.07 6.83 11.92
N ILE A 104 11.25 7.87 11.98
CA ILE A 104 11.65 9.27 11.85
C ILE A 104 11.25 9.99 13.13
N GLU A 105 12.23 10.31 13.96
CA GLU A 105 12.04 11.10 15.18
C GLU A 105 11.80 12.57 14.81
N LEU A 106 10.75 13.16 15.36
CA LEU A 106 10.45 14.58 15.16
C LEU A 106 11.40 15.44 16.00
N PRO A 107 11.82 16.63 15.52
CA PRO A 107 12.70 17.53 16.28
C PRO A 107 12.14 17.94 17.65
N ALA A 108 10.81 18.00 17.76
CA ALA A 108 10.07 18.16 19.00
C ALA A 108 8.68 17.52 18.84
N PRO A 109 8.03 17.12 19.94
CA PRO A 109 6.65 16.66 19.89
C PRO A 109 5.72 17.70 19.26
N ALA A 110 4.80 17.26 18.40
CA ALA A 110 3.90 18.15 17.66
C ALA A 110 2.48 17.58 17.58
N THR A 111 1.48 18.46 17.46
CA THR A 111 0.08 18.06 17.19
C THR A 111 -0.30 18.26 15.74
N ASN A 112 0.61 18.74 14.90
CA ASN A 112 0.38 18.97 13.49
C ASN A 112 1.66 18.65 12.69
N ILE A 113 1.51 17.96 11.57
CA ILE A 113 2.62 17.62 10.67
C ILE A 113 2.27 17.98 9.24
N GLY A 114 3.24 18.58 8.55
CA GLY A 114 3.18 18.80 7.10
C GLY A 114 3.95 17.73 6.34
N TRP A 115 3.51 17.46 5.11
CA TRP A 115 4.12 16.47 4.22
C TRP A 115 4.56 17.10 2.87
N PRO A 116 5.64 16.67 2.21
CA PRO A 116 6.65 15.75 2.73
C PRO A 116 7.19 16.26 4.06
N LEU A 117 7.64 15.33 4.91
CA LEU A 117 8.21 15.70 6.19
C LEU A 117 9.27 16.77 5.95
N GLY A 118 9.16 17.88 6.71
CA GLY A 118 9.93 19.10 6.45
C GLY A 118 11.44 18.86 6.43
N ARG A 119 12.20 19.85 5.94
CA ARG A 119 13.68 19.75 5.82
C ARG A 119 14.40 19.41 7.12
N ASP A 120 13.78 19.66 8.26
CA ASP A 120 14.36 19.43 9.58
C ASP A 120 14.08 18.01 10.12
N ALA A 121 13.19 17.25 9.47
CA ALA A 121 12.96 15.85 9.81
C ALA A 121 14.08 14.98 9.19
N PRO A 122 14.73 14.10 9.98
CA PRO A 122 15.84 13.27 9.51
C PRO A 122 15.34 12.07 8.70
N VAL A 123 14.70 12.31 7.56
CA VAL A 123 14.22 11.25 6.66
C VAL A 123 15.44 10.53 6.05
N PRO A 124 15.55 9.19 6.18
CA PRO A 124 16.70 8.47 5.66
C PRO A 124 16.70 8.44 4.12
N PRO A 125 17.87 8.26 3.48
CA PRO A 125 17.94 8.05 2.04
C PRO A 125 17.30 6.71 1.64
N LEU A 126 16.82 6.63 0.40
CA LEU A 126 16.37 5.38 -0.19
C LEU A 126 17.58 4.53 -0.61
N ALA A 127 17.95 3.56 0.23
CA ALA A 127 19.18 2.78 0.06
C ALA A 127 19.22 1.98 -1.25
N GLU A 128 20.42 1.66 -1.76
CA GLU A 128 20.59 0.89 -3.01
C GLU A 128 20.02 -0.54 -2.97
N ALA A 129 19.76 -1.06 -1.77
CA ALA A 129 19.24 -2.40 -1.52
C ALA A 129 17.76 -2.57 -1.91
N PHE A 130 17.03 -1.49 -2.22
CA PHE A 130 15.68 -1.59 -2.77
C PHE A 130 15.72 -2.18 -4.18
N GLU A 131 14.70 -3.00 -4.48
CA GLU A 131 14.45 -3.46 -5.84
C GLU A 131 13.47 -2.49 -6.52
N PRO A 132 13.59 -2.27 -7.85
CA PRO A 132 12.60 -1.50 -8.56
C PRO A 132 11.23 -2.18 -8.52
N GLY A 133 10.17 -1.39 -8.36
CA GLY A 133 8.81 -1.92 -8.33
C GLY A 133 7.82 -1.02 -7.60
N ARG A 134 6.59 -1.52 -7.48
CA ARG A 134 5.51 -0.85 -6.75
C ARG A 134 5.52 -1.31 -5.29
N TYR A 135 5.48 -0.36 -4.37
CA TYR A 135 5.47 -0.59 -2.93
C TYR A 135 4.20 -0.01 -2.31
N GLU A 136 3.45 -0.86 -1.61
CA GLU A 136 2.40 -0.42 -0.71
C GLU A 136 3.02 0.43 0.41
N ARG A 137 2.38 1.55 0.73
CA ARG A 137 2.94 2.53 1.65
C ARG A 137 1.99 2.73 2.82
N THR A 138 2.47 2.39 4.01
CA THR A 138 1.76 2.64 5.28
C THR A 138 2.50 3.69 6.07
N VAL A 139 1.77 4.67 6.59
CA VAL A 139 2.33 5.75 7.41
C VAL A 139 1.67 5.72 8.79
N ILE A 140 2.49 5.76 9.83
CA ILE A 140 2.04 5.59 11.22
C ILE A 140 2.61 6.73 12.05
N ALA A 141 1.74 7.52 12.70
CA ALA A 141 2.14 8.45 13.74
C ALA A 141 2.29 7.72 15.08
N ILE A 142 3.35 8.04 15.83
CA ILE A 142 3.61 7.51 17.16
C ILE A 142 3.55 8.66 18.17
N THR A 143 2.72 8.51 19.20
CA THR A 143 2.59 9.50 20.27
C THR A 143 3.74 9.48 21.26
N VAL A 144 3.88 10.55 22.04
CA VAL A 144 4.83 10.59 23.18
C VAL A 144 4.58 9.45 24.17
N ASP A 145 3.33 9.01 24.33
CA ASP A 145 2.94 7.83 25.13
C ASP A 145 3.00 6.49 24.35
N ARG A 146 3.66 6.47 23.19
CA ARG A 146 3.95 5.29 22.36
C ARG A 146 2.72 4.58 21.79
N ARG A 147 1.58 5.26 21.70
CA ARG A 147 0.43 4.81 20.91
C ARG A 147 0.72 5.00 19.43
N ARG A 148 0.19 4.12 18.60
CA ARG A 148 0.38 4.11 17.14
C ARG A 148 -0.94 4.40 16.46
N VAL A 149 -0.94 5.32 15.50
CA VAL A 149 -2.08 5.66 14.67
C VAL A 149 -1.67 5.65 13.22
N GLU A 150 -2.27 4.73 12.47
CA GLU A 150 -2.13 4.72 11.03
C GLU A 150 -2.81 5.94 10.41
N ILE A 151 -2.12 6.55 9.46
CA ILE A 151 -2.58 7.68 8.67
C ILE A 151 -2.92 7.14 7.28
N THR A 152 -4.16 7.35 6.86
CA THR A 152 -4.65 6.88 5.56
C THR A 152 -4.48 7.95 4.48
N GLY A 153 -4.74 7.57 3.22
CA GLY A 153 -4.67 8.49 2.07
C GLY A 153 -3.26 8.63 1.48
N PHE A 154 -2.39 7.64 1.71
CA PHE A 154 -1.13 7.52 1.00
C PHE A 154 -1.27 6.48 -0.10
N GLU A 155 -1.07 6.91 -1.34
CA GLU A 155 -0.99 5.98 -2.46
C GLU A 155 0.35 5.22 -2.45
N PRO A 156 0.40 4.04 -3.09
CA PRO A 156 1.61 3.28 -3.31
C PRO A 156 2.66 4.06 -4.11
N VAL A 157 3.93 3.75 -3.88
CA VAL A 157 5.07 4.43 -4.52
C VAL A 157 5.76 3.48 -5.49
N ILE A 158 6.17 4.01 -6.64
CA ILE A 158 7.01 3.29 -7.59
C ILE A 158 8.47 3.66 -7.31
N LEU A 159 9.28 2.66 -6.98
CA LEU A 159 10.73 2.82 -6.83
C LEU A 159 11.42 2.39 -8.12
N VAL A 160 12.35 3.21 -8.59
CA VAL A 160 13.08 2.96 -9.85
C VAL A 160 14.55 3.32 -9.68
N ARG A 161 15.45 2.75 -10.49
CA ARG A 161 16.85 3.20 -10.55
C ARG A 161 17.04 4.42 -11.45
N ASP A 162 16.19 4.57 -12.46
CA ASP A 162 16.15 5.71 -13.37
C ASP A 162 14.70 5.94 -13.82
N ARG A 163 14.23 7.19 -13.76
CA ARG A 163 12.85 7.60 -14.07
C ARG A 163 12.45 7.34 -15.52
N GLU A 164 13.44 7.31 -16.42
CA GLU A 164 13.22 7.12 -17.86
C GLU A 164 13.63 5.72 -18.34
N SER A 165 14.01 4.83 -17.42
CA SER A 165 14.34 3.44 -17.77
C SER A 165 13.12 2.69 -18.32
N PRO A 166 13.31 1.69 -19.20
CA PRO A 166 12.21 0.84 -19.67
C PRO A 166 11.40 0.20 -18.52
N GLN A 167 12.06 -0.18 -17.42
CA GLN A 167 11.38 -0.70 -16.23
C GLN A 167 10.51 0.36 -15.53
N ALA A 168 10.97 1.62 -15.47
CA ALA A 168 10.15 2.71 -14.95
C ALA A 168 8.91 2.97 -15.83
N LEU A 169 9.06 2.89 -17.16
CA LEU A 169 7.94 3.02 -18.09
C LEU A 169 6.92 1.89 -17.90
N LEU A 170 7.38 0.64 -17.76
CA LEU A 170 6.54 -0.52 -17.43
C LEU A 170 5.71 -0.28 -16.17
N LEU A 171 6.36 0.07 -15.06
CA LEU A 171 5.69 0.22 -13.77
C LEU A 171 4.65 1.34 -13.77
N ARG A 172 4.95 2.46 -14.46
CA ARG A 172 3.98 3.56 -14.63
C ARG A 172 2.79 3.16 -15.50
N ALA A 173 3.04 2.38 -16.55
CA ALA A 173 2.01 1.89 -17.45
C ALA A 173 1.09 0.88 -16.76
N GLN A 174 1.65 -0.04 -15.98
CA GLN A 174 0.89 -0.95 -15.12
C GLN A 174 0.04 -0.18 -14.11
N SER A 175 0.58 0.86 -13.48
CA SER A 175 -0.19 1.72 -12.57
C SER A 175 -1.37 2.45 -13.23
N ARG A 176 -1.30 2.77 -14.54
CA ARG A 176 -2.48 3.27 -15.30
C ARG A 176 -3.54 2.18 -15.44
N TRP A 177 -3.10 1.00 -15.83
CA TRP A 177 -3.97 -0.12 -16.08
C TRP A 177 -4.72 -0.54 -14.81
N ASP A 178 -4.02 -0.73 -13.70
CA ASP A 178 -4.60 -1.12 -12.41
C ASP A 178 -5.70 -0.14 -11.97
N ARG A 179 -5.45 1.16 -12.13
CA ARG A 179 -6.40 2.22 -11.74
C ARG A 179 -7.62 2.32 -12.65
N SER A 180 -7.55 1.79 -13.87
CA SER A 180 -8.71 1.75 -14.74
C SER A 180 -9.83 0.86 -14.17
N GLY A 181 -9.48 -0.13 -13.33
CA GLY A 181 -10.41 -1.13 -12.80
C GLY A 181 -11.05 -2.02 -13.87
N ILE A 182 -10.52 -2.01 -15.09
CA ILE A 182 -11.03 -2.80 -16.21
C ILE A 182 -10.68 -4.27 -15.98
N THR A 183 -11.72 -5.11 -15.90
CA THR A 183 -11.56 -6.56 -15.69
C THR A 183 -12.22 -7.39 -16.79
N SER A 184 -13.04 -6.78 -17.65
CA SER A 184 -13.70 -7.48 -18.75
C SER A 184 -13.50 -6.70 -20.05
N TYR A 185 -12.85 -7.34 -21.02
CA TYR A 185 -12.45 -6.73 -22.27
C TYR A 185 -12.07 -7.79 -23.31
N THR A 186 -12.06 -7.38 -24.57
CA THR A 186 -11.42 -8.13 -25.65
C THR A 186 -10.30 -7.34 -26.26
N TYR A 187 -9.30 -8.01 -26.84
CA TYR A 187 -8.31 -7.37 -27.70
C TYR A 187 -7.89 -8.32 -28.83
N THR A 188 -7.36 -7.76 -29.90
CA THR A 188 -6.73 -8.53 -30.98
C THR A 188 -5.23 -8.58 -30.72
N SER A 189 -4.62 -9.76 -30.75
CA SER A 189 -3.17 -9.93 -30.61
C SER A 189 -2.56 -10.72 -31.74
N ALA A 190 -1.29 -10.42 -32.03
CA ALA A 190 -0.47 -11.17 -32.95
C ALA A 190 0.94 -11.30 -32.39
N TRP A 191 1.50 -12.48 -32.56
CA TRP A 191 2.87 -12.77 -32.16
C TRP A 191 3.86 -12.31 -33.24
N GLN A 192 4.93 -11.66 -32.81
CA GLN A 192 6.00 -11.16 -33.66
C GLN A 192 7.20 -12.10 -33.53
N CYS A 193 7.29 -13.10 -34.42
CA CYS A 193 8.43 -14.03 -34.49
C CYS A 193 8.82 -14.38 -35.92
N PHE A 194 10.02 -14.94 -36.13
CA PHE A 194 10.37 -15.58 -37.40
C PHE A 194 9.83 -17.02 -37.46
N CYS A 195 8.51 -17.14 -37.51
CA CYS A 195 7.77 -18.39 -37.37
C CYS A 195 6.73 -18.55 -38.50
N ALA A 196 6.15 -19.76 -38.59
CA ALA A 196 5.12 -20.07 -39.58
C ALA A 196 3.91 -19.12 -39.48
N GLU A 197 3.21 -18.91 -40.60
CA GLU A 197 2.15 -17.90 -40.71
C GLU A 197 0.97 -18.14 -39.76
N ASP A 198 0.64 -19.40 -39.51
CA ASP A 198 -0.36 -19.82 -38.54
C ASP A 198 -0.02 -19.41 -37.10
N LEU A 199 1.27 -19.37 -36.73
CA LEU A 199 1.75 -18.90 -35.42
C LEU A 199 1.76 -17.37 -35.28
N ARG A 200 1.63 -16.64 -36.40
CA ARG A 200 1.59 -15.16 -36.44
C ARG A 200 0.20 -14.62 -36.74
N ALA A 201 -0.75 -15.49 -37.06
CA ALA A 201 -2.09 -15.08 -37.43
C ALA A 201 -2.78 -14.38 -36.24
N PRO A 202 -3.47 -13.26 -36.45
CA PRO A 202 -4.11 -12.53 -35.36
C PRO A 202 -5.18 -13.36 -34.66
N VAL A 203 -5.24 -13.25 -33.34
CA VAL A 203 -6.25 -13.88 -32.48
C VAL A 203 -7.01 -12.82 -31.70
N THR A 204 -8.29 -13.06 -31.48
CA THR A 204 -9.10 -12.33 -30.51
C THR A 204 -8.95 -13.02 -29.16
N VAL A 205 -8.51 -12.26 -28.17
CA VAL A 205 -8.44 -12.67 -26.77
C VAL A 205 -9.62 -12.05 -26.04
N ASP A 206 -10.36 -12.88 -25.30
CA ASP A 206 -11.50 -12.47 -24.48
C ASP A 206 -11.17 -12.68 -23.01
N VAL A 207 -11.32 -11.63 -22.21
CA VAL A 207 -11.09 -11.62 -20.77
C VAL A 207 -12.38 -11.23 -20.06
N LEU A 208 -12.76 -12.02 -19.06
CA LEU A 208 -13.97 -11.82 -18.27
C LEU A 208 -13.63 -11.89 -16.78
N ASN A 209 -13.95 -10.83 -16.03
CA ASN A 209 -13.69 -10.71 -14.60
C ASN A 209 -12.21 -10.98 -14.21
N GLY A 210 -11.28 -10.47 -15.01
CA GLY A 210 -9.83 -10.60 -14.81
C GLY A 210 -9.28 -11.97 -15.20
N VAL A 211 -10.09 -12.83 -15.83
CA VAL A 211 -9.68 -14.19 -16.21
C VAL A 211 -9.80 -14.36 -17.72
N LEU A 212 -8.78 -14.98 -18.32
CA LEU A 212 -8.81 -15.39 -19.71
C LEU A 212 -10.02 -16.32 -19.97
N HIS A 213 -10.96 -15.85 -20.78
CA HIS A 213 -12.20 -16.55 -21.09
C HIS A 213 -12.09 -17.39 -22.36
N SER A 214 -11.56 -16.82 -23.45
CA SER A 214 -11.36 -17.53 -24.71
C SER A 214 -10.29 -16.90 -25.58
N ILE A 215 -9.72 -17.71 -26.47
CA ILE A 215 -8.82 -17.28 -27.54
C ILE A 215 -9.31 -17.94 -28.83
N ALA A 216 -9.50 -17.14 -29.89
CA ALA A 216 -9.90 -17.64 -31.19
C ALA A 216 -9.23 -16.82 -32.30
N PHE A 217 -9.01 -17.40 -33.47
CA PHE A 217 -8.50 -16.63 -34.61
C PHE A 217 -9.46 -15.49 -34.98
N ALA A 218 -8.90 -14.29 -35.22
CA ALA A 218 -9.67 -13.11 -35.55
C ALA A 218 -10.44 -13.24 -36.88
N ASP A 219 -9.98 -14.11 -37.78
CA ASP A 219 -10.64 -14.41 -39.05
C ASP A 219 -11.71 -15.52 -38.96
N SER A 220 -12.07 -15.95 -37.74
CA SER A 220 -13.15 -16.89 -37.46
C SER A 220 -12.97 -18.30 -38.07
N ARG A 221 -11.74 -18.73 -38.37
CA ARG A 221 -11.49 -20.13 -38.74
C ARG A 221 -11.82 -21.08 -37.58
N ALA A 222 -12.44 -22.22 -37.89
CA ALA A 222 -12.91 -23.20 -36.91
C ALA A 222 -11.83 -24.25 -36.54
N VAL A 223 -10.63 -23.77 -36.18
CA VAL A 223 -9.51 -24.60 -35.71
C VAL A 223 -8.94 -24.01 -34.43
N ASP A 224 -8.36 -24.87 -33.60
CA ASP A 224 -7.74 -24.46 -32.34
C ASP A 224 -6.51 -23.58 -32.62
N VAL A 225 -6.33 -22.56 -31.77
CA VAL A 225 -5.14 -21.70 -31.81
C VAL A 225 -3.95 -22.49 -31.28
N PRO A 226 -2.85 -22.62 -32.05
CA PRO A 226 -1.63 -23.25 -31.57
C PRO A 226 -0.96 -22.38 -30.50
N ASN A 227 -0.36 -23.04 -29.49
CA ASN A 227 0.34 -22.39 -28.38
C ASN A 227 -0.49 -21.29 -27.66
N PRO A 228 -1.73 -21.59 -27.23
CA PRO A 228 -2.62 -20.60 -26.62
C PRO A 228 -2.06 -20.01 -25.32
N GLU A 229 -1.12 -20.69 -24.66
CA GLU A 229 -0.41 -20.22 -23.47
C GLU A 229 0.44 -18.95 -23.69
N ARG A 230 0.67 -18.57 -24.95
CA ARG A 230 1.38 -17.33 -25.31
C ARG A 230 0.52 -16.07 -25.21
N PHE A 231 -0.78 -16.24 -25.01
CA PHE A 231 -1.74 -15.15 -24.88
C PHE A 231 -2.32 -15.16 -23.47
N GLY A 232 -2.69 -13.98 -22.97
CA GLY A 232 -3.19 -13.85 -21.60
C GLY A 232 -4.02 -12.59 -21.39
N THR A 233 -4.20 -12.22 -20.15
CA THR A 233 -4.71 -10.90 -19.77
C THR A 233 -3.64 -9.83 -20.01
N VAL A 234 -4.02 -8.55 -19.98
CA VAL A 234 -3.06 -7.44 -19.94
C VAL A 234 -2.10 -7.58 -18.75
N ASP A 235 -2.55 -8.11 -17.62
CA ASP A 235 -1.71 -8.37 -16.45
C ASP A 235 -0.65 -9.46 -16.76
N ASP A 236 -1.01 -10.51 -17.50
CA ASP A 236 -0.07 -11.52 -17.97
C ASP A 236 0.95 -10.94 -18.96
N LEU A 237 0.55 -9.97 -19.78
CA LEU A 237 1.47 -9.26 -20.68
C LEU A 237 2.48 -8.41 -19.89
N PHE A 238 2.01 -7.69 -18.86
CA PHE A 238 2.91 -6.97 -17.95
C PHE A 238 3.87 -7.93 -17.24
N ALA A 239 3.39 -9.07 -16.75
CA ALA A 239 4.21 -10.09 -16.13
C ALA A 239 5.27 -10.65 -17.09
N THR A 240 4.91 -10.86 -18.36
CA THR A 240 5.86 -11.30 -19.41
C THR A 240 6.96 -10.28 -19.65
N ILE A 241 6.62 -8.98 -19.67
CA ILE A 241 7.62 -7.91 -19.82
C ILE A 241 8.49 -7.80 -18.55
N GLN A 242 7.90 -7.95 -17.36
CA GLN A 242 8.65 -7.93 -16.10
C GLN A 242 9.63 -9.09 -16.00
N ASP A 243 9.26 -10.31 -16.44
CA ASP A 243 10.17 -11.47 -16.51
C ASP A 243 11.40 -11.18 -17.37
N ALA A 244 11.24 -10.43 -18.46
CA ALA A 244 12.37 -10.00 -19.28
C ALA A 244 13.35 -9.11 -18.50
N PHE A 245 12.86 -8.19 -17.66
CA PHE A 245 13.73 -7.41 -16.78
C PHE A 245 14.37 -8.28 -15.68
N ASP A 246 13.60 -9.16 -15.05
CA ASP A 246 14.05 -10.01 -13.96
C ASP A 246 15.13 -11.01 -14.39
N ARG A 247 15.14 -11.37 -15.69
CA ARG A 247 16.13 -12.26 -16.31
C ARG A 247 17.25 -11.51 -17.02
N ASP A 248 17.39 -10.20 -16.78
CA ASP A 248 18.42 -9.35 -17.39
C ASP A 248 18.44 -9.43 -18.92
N ALA A 249 17.26 -9.42 -19.55
CA ALA A 249 17.15 -9.47 -21.00
C ALA A 249 18.02 -8.39 -21.66
N ALA A 250 18.76 -8.79 -22.69
CA ALA A 250 19.66 -7.93 -23.43
C ALA A 250 19.00 -6.66 -23.97
N ARG A 251 17.71 -6.73 -24.32
CA ARG A 251 16.92 -5.61 -24.80
C ARG A 251 15.43 -5.81 -24.54
N VAL A 252 14.80 -4.77 -23.98
CA VAL A 252 13.35 -4.67 -23.80
C VAL A 252 12.88 -3.36 -24.43
N VAL A 253 12.00 -3.44 -25.42
CA VAL A 253 11.37 -2.27 -26.05
C VAL A 253 9.87 -2.50 -26.04
N VAL A 254 9.13 -1.59 -25.41
CA VAL A 254 7.68 -1.71 -25.28
C VAL A 254 7.03 -0.35 -25.51
N ASP A 255 5.99 -0.34 -26.33
CA ASP A 255 5.08 0.78 -26.48
C ASP A 255 3.84 0.54 -25.62
N TYR A 256 3.34 1.59 -24.98
CA TYR A 256 2.17 1.54 -24.11
C TYR A 256 1.10 2.50 -24.59
N GLU A 257 -0.16 2.12 -24.46
CA GLU A 257 -1.28 3.02 -24.70
C GLU A 257 -1.26 4.17 -23.68
N ALA A 258 -1.51 5.39 -24.14
CA ALA A 258 -1.26 6.60 -23.37
C ALA A 258 -2.22 6.79 -22.19
N GLN A 259 -3.48 6.35 -22.31
CA GLN A 259 -4.52 6.59 -21.31
C GLN A 259 -4.65 5.45 -20.31
N LEU A 260 -4.73 4.22 -20.80
CA LEU A 260 -4.95 3.01 -20.02
C LEU A 260 -3.65 2.27 -19.69
N GLY A 261 -2.56 2.55 -20.39
CA GLY A 261 -1.24 2.00 -20.06
C GLY A 261 -0.99 0.55 -20.47
N TYR A 262 -1.95 -0.16 -21.07
CA TYR A 262 -1.68 -1.52 -21.55
C TYR A 262 -0.58 -1.51 -22.64
N PRO A 263 0.27 -2.54 -22.71
CA PRO A 263 1.32 -2.63 -23.73
C PRO A 263 0.67 -2.84 -25.10
N THR A 264 1.03 -2.05 -26.12
CA THR A 264 0.51 -2.19 -27.49
C THR A 264 1.46 -2.99 -28.38
N ASP A 265 2.76 -2.87 -28.15
CA ASP A 265 3.81 -3.57 -28.87
C ASP A 265 4.95 -3.87 -27.90
N ALA A 266 5.51 -5.07 -27.95
CA ALA A 266 6.64 -5.48 -27.14
C ALA A 266 7.65 -6.26 -27.99
N PHE A 267 8.93 -5.96 -27.80
CA PHE A 267 10.07 -6.69 -28.32
C PHE A 267 11.01 -6.99 -27.15
N LEU A 268 11.17 -8.28 -26.87
CA LEU A 268 11.94 -8.85 -25.77
C LEU A 268 13.04 -9.74 -26.37
N ASP A 269 14.29 -9.36 -26.14
CA ASP A 269 15.48 -10.08 -26.59
C ASP A 269 16.32 -10.42 -25.36
N TYR A 270 16.36 -11.71 -25.01
CA TYR A 270 17.04 -12.20 -23.81
C TYR A 270 18.56 -12.31 -24.01
N GLU A 271 19.03 -12.67 -25.20
CA GLU A 271 20.44 -12.97 -25.48
C GLU A 271 20.95 -12.25 -26.73
N LYS A 272 21.99 -11.42 -26.57
CA LYS A 272 22.55 -10.55 -27.65
C LYS A 272 23.01 -11.27 -28.93
N LEU A 273 23.16 -12.59 -28.96
CA LEU A 273 23.90 -13.32 -30.00
C LEU A 273 23.25 -14.65 -30.45
N THR A 274 21.98 -14.88 -30.14
CA THR A 274 21.24 -16.12 -30.45
C THR A 274 20.02 -15.76 -31.28
N ILE A 275 19.91 -16.36 -32.47
CA ILE A 275 19.03 -15.88 -33.56
C ILE A 275 17.54 -16.25 -33.33
N ASP A 276 17.21 -17.02 -32.30
CA ASP A 276 15.90 -17.65 -32.11
C ASP A 276 15.20 -17.38 -30.76
N GLU A 277 15.73 -16.50 -29.90
CA GLU A 277 15.13 -16.11 -28.62
C GLU A 277 14.42 -14.74 -28.63
N GLU A 278 14.22 -14.15 -29.81
CA GLU A 278 13.47 -12.91 -29.97
C GLU A 278 11.97 -13.17 -29.81
N GLN A 279 11.41 -12.56 -28.77
CA GLN A 279 10.01 -12.69 -28.42
C GLN A 279 9.29 -11.36 -28.52
N GLY A 280 8.20 -11.29 -29.28
CA GLY A 280 7.44 -10.06 -29.38
C GLY A 280 5.96 -10.29 -29.56
N PHE A 281 5.16 -9.34 -29.12
CA PHE A 281 3.73 -9.36 -29.32
C PHE A 281 3.24 -7.96 -29.67
N SER A 282 2.12 -7.90 -30.39
CA SER A 282 1.34 -6.67 -30.54
C SER A 282 -0.08 -6.95 -30.09
N ILE A 283 -0.69 -5.96 -29.43
CA ILE A 283 -2.13 -5.96 -29.16
C ILE A 283 -2.75 -4.67 -29.66
N LYS A 284 -4.00 -4.76 -30.11
CA LYS A 284 -4.77 -3.64 -30.63
C LYS A 284 -6.26 -3.85 -30.37
N GLU A 285 -7.04 -2.81 -30.64
CA GLU A 285 -8.50 -2.89 -30.59
C GLU A 285 -9.00 -3.41 -29.24
N LEU A 286 -8.40 -2.95 -28.13
CA LEU A 286 -8.90 -3.27 -26.80
C LEU A 286 -10.27 -2.61 -26.62
N ASN A 287 -11.29 -3.44 -26.38
CA ASN A 287 -12.67 -3.02 -26.19
C ASN A 287 -13.16 -3.52 -24.83
N VAL A 288 -13.51 -2.59 -23.93
CA VAL A 288 -14.11 -2.89 -22.62
C VAL A 288 -15.54 -3.41 -22.80
N ARG A 289 -15.94 -4.39 -21.99
CA ARG A 289 -17.27 -5.01 -22.01
C ARG A 289 -18.15 -4.59 -20.84
#